data_AF-A0A9P0NNE0-F1
#
_entry.id   AF-A0A9P0NNE0-F1
#
_cell.length_a   1.000
_cell.length_b   1.000
_cell.length_c   1.000
_cell.angle_alpha   90.00
_cell.angle_beta   90.00
_cell.angle_gamma   90.00
#
_symmetry.space_group_name_H-M   'P 1'
#
loop_
_entity.id
_entity.type
_entity.pdbx_description
1 polymer ?
#
loop_
_entity_poly.entity_id
_entity_poly.type
_entity_poly.pdbx_seq_one_letter_code
_entity_poly.pdbx_strand_id
1 'polypeptide(L)'
;MMKFKGLFRSQIFPKYKLVFNKTMFIRSTDKPNAKSLTSLNKSQPYTKYFVLDFEATCDNGAHLLKPQEIIEFPCILVELNTVKGGFEVVSCFHSYVKPIIHTQLTEYCTELTGITQDMVNNSPPFDEVFSNFCNWHNDHINMEKEKSIIVTSGNWDIGNMFVEQCKLFPSTITIPEFMCTWINIKKLFALAMGQYPLGIKNMLKTTNSKQIGNIHCGIDDCVNIITIMNQLLQRGCVFQATNKITSV
;
A
#
# COMPACT_ATOMS: atom_id res chain seq x y z
N MET A 1 -37.27 10.85 -13.86
CA MET A 1 -37.47 12.30 -13.93
C MET A 1 -37.17 12.88 -12.54
N MET A 2 -36.29 13.88 -12.45
CA MET A 2 -36.07 14.83 -11.33
C MET A 2 -35.90 14.30 -9.89
N LYS A 3 -34.69 14.42 -9.33
CA LYS A 3 -34.23 15.50 -8.41
C LYS A 3 -34.75 15.33 -6.97
N PHE A 4 -33.85 14.91 -6.07
CA PHE A 4 -33.89 15.34 -4.67
C PHE A 4 -32.80 16.39 -4.45
N LYS A 5 -33.25 17.59 -4.08
CA LYS A 5 -32.45 18.71 -3.56
C LYS A 5 -32.44 18.60 -2.02
N GLY A 6 -31.29 18.86 -1.42
CA GLY A 6 -31.21 19.68 -0.21
C GLY A 6 -30.91 18.98 1.11
N LEU A 7 -30.09 19.68 1.91
CA LEU A 7 -29.60 19.42 3.27
C LEU A 7 -28.42 18.41 3.32
N PHE A 8 -27.15 18.79 3.49
CA PHE A 8 -26.57 19.80 4.38
C PHE A 8 -25.31 20.45 3.76
N ARG A 9 -25.31 21.79 3.66
CA ARG A 9 -24.15 22.67 3.88
C ARG A 9 -24.45 23.33 5.24
N SER A 10 -23.54 23.62 6.16
CA SER A 10 -22.10 23.82 6.13
C SER A 10 -21.70 24.17 7.55
N GLN A 11 -20.54 23.71 8.01
CA GLN A 11 -19.49 24.52 8.64
C GLN A 11 -18.38 23.59 9.13
N ILE A 12 -17.14 24.09 9.06
CA ILE A 12 -15.88 23.53 9.59
C ILE A 12 -14.92 22.97 8.50
N PHE A 13 -13.87 23.80 8.27
CA PHE A 13 -12.59 23.68 7.54
C PHE A 13 -12.52 23.65 5.99
N PRO A 14 -12.05 24.75 5.36
CA PRO A 14 -11.59 24.79 3.98
C PRO A 14 -10.07 24.62 3.91
N LYS A 15 -9.53 23.50 3.38
CA LYS A 15 -8.24 23.50 2.65
C LYS A 15 -7.77 22.21 1.96
N TYR A 16 -8.43 21.07 2.08
CA TYR A 16 -7.98 19.85 1.39
C TYR A 16 -8.85 19.54 0.18
N LYS A 17 -8.39 19.94 -1.00
CA LYS A 17 -8.96 19.52 -2.28
C LYS A 17 -8.21 18.25 -2.69
N LEU A 18 -8.78 17.07 -2.41
CA LEU A 18 -8.36 15.84 -3.08
C LEU A 18 -8.56 16.06 -4.59
N VAL A 19 -7.47 16.26 -5.32
CA VAL A 19 -7.51 16.26 -6.78
C VAL A 19 -7.65 14.81 -7.21
N PHE A 20 -8.89 14.34 -7.28
CA PHE A 20 -9.21 13.25 -8.19
C PHE A 20 -9.02 13.79 -9.60
N ASN A 21 -7.96 13.38 -10.30
CA ASN A 21 -7.90 13.50 -11.75
C ASN A 21 -8.98 12.60 -12.36
N LYS A 22 -10.23 13.10 -12.36
CA LYS A 22 -11.25 12.71 -13.32
C LYS A 22 -10.76 13.22 -14.67
N THR A 23 -10.01 12.39 -15.39
CA THR A 23 -10.06 12.15 -16.84
C THR A 23 -8.80 11.38 -17.21
N MET A 24 -8.92 10.06 -17.26
CA MET A 24 -8.28 9.30 -18.33
C MET A 24 -9.07 8.01 -18.52
N PHE A 25 -10.20 8.13 -19.21
CA PHE A 25 -10.57 7.07 -20.13
C PHE A 25 -9.45 7.04 -21.16
N ILE A 26 -8.43 6.20 -20.95
CA ILE A 26 -7.52 5.84 -22.03
C ILE A 26 -8.36 4.97 -22.95
N ARG A 27 -8.95 5.59 -23.98
CA ARG A 27 -9.28 4.87 -25.19
C ARG A 27 -7.96 4.31 -25.71
N SER A 28 -7.84 2.99 -25.65
CA SER A 28 -6.79 2.22 -26.33
C SER A 28 -6.80 2.57 -27.82
N THR A 29 -5.97 3.51 -28.25
CA THR A 29 -5.59 3.66 -29.67
C THR A 29 -4.15 3.27 -29.97
N ASP A 30 -3.36 3.00 -28.94
CA ASP A 30 -2.06 2.36 -29.13
C ASP A 30 -2.21 0.88 -28.78
N LYS A 31 -2.47 0.05 -29.79
CA LYS A 31 -2.11 -1.37 -29.70
C LYS A 31 -0.61 -1.38 -29.41
N PRO A 32 -0.14 -1.95 -28.28
CA PRO A 32 1.29 -2.11 -28.09
C PRO A 32 1.79 -2.99 -29.25
N ASN A 33 2.67 -2.40 -30.05
CA ASN A 33 3.32 -3.11 -31.14
C ASN A 33 4.04 -4.30 -30.50
N ALA A 34 3.65 -5.53 -30.85
CA ALA A 34 4.06 -6.78 -30.23
C ALA A 34 5.57 -7.12 -30.41
N LYS A 35 6.40 -6.13 -30.77
CA LYS A 35 7.83 -6.25 -31.08
C LYS A 35 8.75 -5.55 -30.08
N SER A 36 8.30 -5.21 -28.87
CA SER A 36 9.14 -4.62 -27.80
C SER A 36 9.19 -5.46 -26.50
N LEU A 37 8.84 -6.75 -26.58
CA LEU A 37 8.82 -7.66 -25.42
C LEU A 37 10.16 -8.35 -25.13
N THR A 38 11.27 -7.84 -25.65
CA THR A 38 12.61 -8.38 -25.40
C THR A 38 13.56 -7.30 -24.92
N SER A 39 13.48 -6.94 -23.64
CA SER A 39 14.68 -6.71 -22.84
C SER A 39 14.33 -6.72 -21.35
N LEU A 40 14.79 -7.74 -20.63
CA LEU A 40 14.99 -7.66 -19.18
C LEU A 40 16.04 -6.58 -18.78
N ASN A 41 16.58 -5.83 -19.75
CA ASN A 41 17.70 -4.89 -19.60
C ASN A 41 17.28 -3.43 -19.37
N LYS A 42 16.02 -3.13 -19.02
CA LYS A 42 15.69 -1.78 -18.53
C LYS A 42 16.10 -1.65 -17.07
N SER A 43 17.08 -0.79 -16.82
CA SER A 43 17.49 -0.44 -15.46
C SER A 43 16.29 0.04 -14.65
N GLN A 44 16.15 -0.49 -13.43
CA GLN A 44 15.10 -0.05 -12.51
C GLN A 44 15.50 1.27 -11.85
N PRO A 45 14.55 2.20 -11.61
CA PRO A 45 14.85 3.53 -11.07
C PRO A 45 15.18 3.54 -9.58
N TYR A 46 14.84 2.47 -8.86
CA TYR A 46 15.09 2.28 -7.44
C TYR A 46 15.92 1.02 -7.23
N THR A 47 16.80 1.06 -6.22
CA THR A 47 17.60 -0.10 -5.81
C THR A 47 16.89 -0.91 -4.74
N LYS A 48 16.03 -0.27 -3.93
CA LYS A 48 15.31 -0.89 -2.81
C LYS A 48 13.81 -0.64 -2.88
N TYR A 49 13.02 -1.64 -2.54
CA TYR A 49 11.57 -1.58 -2.56
C TYR A 49 11.00 -2.04 -1.23
N PHE A 50 10.24 -1.18 -0.58
CA PHE A 50 9.59 -1.44 0.70
C PHE A 50 8.13 -1.80 0.45
N VAL A 51 7.83 -3.10 0.41
CA VAL A 51 6.49 -3.60 0.15
C VAL A 51 5.68 -3.55 1.44
N LEU A 52 4.55 -2.85 1.43
CA LEU A 52 3.76 -2.52 2.61
C LEU A 52 2.27 -2.73 2.32
N ASP A 53 1.55 -3.27 3.30
CA ASP A 53 0.10 -3.46 3.28
C ASP A 53 -0.43 -3.39 4.72
N PHE A 54 -1.23 -2.38 5.06
CA PHE A 54 -1.74 -2.24 6.43
C PHE A 54 -3.02 -3.05 6.63
N GLU A 55 -3.21 -3.56 7.85
CA GLU A 55 -4.55 -3.90 8.33
C GLU A 55 -5.03 -2.83 9.30
N ALA A 56 -6.35 -2.59 9.29
CA ALA A 56 -6.98 -1.59 10.15
C ALA A 56 -8.26 -2.09 10.79
N THR A 57 -8.63 -1.48 11.91
CA THR A 57 -9.95 -1.67 12.54
C THR A 57 -11.06 -1.49 11.49
N CYS A 58 -11.99 -2.42 11.43
CA CYS A 58 -13.11 -2.37 10.49
C CYS A 58 -14.38 -3.01 11.07
N ASP A 59 -15.50 -2.86 10.37
CA ASP A 59 -16.79 -3.46 10.73
C ASP A 59 -17.59 -3.77 9.44
N ASN A 60 -18.59 -4.65 9.55
CA ASN A 60 -19.48 -5.04 8.46
C ASN A 60 -20.82 -4.29 8.57
N GLY A 61 -21.02 -3.24 7.76
CA GLY A 61 -22.32 -2.56 7.75
C GLY A 61 -22.37 -1.21 7.04
N ALA A 62 -23.54 -0.56 7.16
CA ALA A 62 -23.84 0.75 6.55
C ALA A 62 -23.05 1.92 7.18
N HIS A 63 -22.45 1.71 8.35
CA HIS A 63 -21.58 2.67 9.02
C HIS A 63 -20.16 2.11 9.08
N LEU A 64 -19.29 2.63 8.21
CA LEU A 64 -17.86 2.37 8.31
C LEU A 64 -17.36 2.89 9.66
N LEU A 65 -16.66 2.04 10.41
CA LEU A 65 -15.98 2.41 11.65
C LEU A 65 -15.01 3.57 11.35
N LYS A 66 -15.20 4.70 12.03
CA LYS A 66 -14.43 5.93 11.82
C LYS A 66 -14.03 6.58 13.16
N PRO A 67 -12.77 7.03 13.33
CA PRO A 67 -11.65 6.76 12.41
C PRO A 67 -11.35 5.26 12.35
N GLN A 68 -10.80 4.79 11.24
CA GLN A 68 -10.11 3.49 11.24
C GLN A 68 -8.72 3.71 11.86
N GLU A 69 -8.20 2.69 12.52
CA GLU A 69 -6.88 2.69 13.12
C GLU A 69 -6.06 1.51 12.60
N ILE A 70 -4.78 1.73 12.28
CA ILE A 70 -3.86 0.66 11.88
C ILE A 70 -3.70 -0.31 13.06
N ILE A 71 -3.82 -1.60 12.79
CA ILE A 71 -3.67 -2.70 13.77
C ILE A 71 -2.60 -3.72 13.37
N GLU A 72 -2.12 -3.68 12.13
CA GLU A 72 -0.95 -4.41 11.65
C GLU A 72 -0.10 -3.51 10.74
N PHE A 73 1.22 -3.51 10.95
CA PHE A 73 2.21 -2.78 10.18
C PHE A 73 3.31 -3.73 9.69
N PRO A 74 3.08 -4.45 8.58
CA PRO A 74 4.11 -5.19 7.87
C PRO A 74 4.84 -4.30 6.86
N CYS A 75 6.13 -4.55 6.70
CA CYS A 75 6.87 -4.12 5.53
C CYS A 75 8.00 -5.09 5.19
N ILE A 76 8.07 -5.54 3.93
CA ILE A 76 9.16 -6.39 3.44
C ILE A 76 10.04 -5.57 2.52
N LEU A 77 11.32 -5.46 2.87
CA LEU A 77 12.34 -4.89 2.02
C LEU A 77 12.82 -5.92 1.00
N VAL A 78 12.73 -5.58 -0.28
CA VAL A 78 13.27 -6.37 -1.38
C VAL A 78 14.22 -5.58 -2.28
N GLU A 79 15.19 -6.30 -2.85
CA GLU A 79 16.14 -5.79 -3.84
C GLU A 79 16.08 -6.63 -5.11
N LEU A 80 16.32 -6.01 -6.26
CA LEU A 80 16.34 -6.73 -7.53
C LEU A 80 17.66 -7.50 -7.68
N ASN A 81 17.59 -8.82 -7.66
CA ASN A 81 18.70 -9.68 -8.08
C ASN A 81 18.67 -9.84 -9.60
N THR A 82 19.54 -9.09 -10.29
CA THR A 82 19.64 -9.10 -11.76
C THR A 82 20.14 -10.44 -12.32
N VAL A 83 20.92 -11.19 -11.55
CA VAL A 83 21.43 -12.51 -11.95
C VAL A 83 20.31 -13.55 -11.93
N LYS A 84 19.46 -13.52 -10.89
CA LYS A 84 18.31 -14.44 -10.74
C LYS A 84 17.06 -13.95 -11.48
N GLY A 85 17.01 -12.68 -11.89
CA GLY A 85 15.89 -12.09 -12.61
C GLY A 85 14.64 -11.91 -11.73
N GLY A 86 14.81 -11.57 -10.45
CA GLY A 86 13.71 -11.46 -9.49
C GLY A 86 14.05 -10.62 -8.27
N PHE A 87 13.02 -10.19 -7.56
CA PHE A 87 13.14 -9.54 -6.26
C PHE A 87 13.44 -10.56 -5.16
N GLU A 88 14.49 -10.29 -4.38
CA GLU A 88 14.86 -11.07 -3.21
C GLU A 88 14.58 -10.30 -1.93
N VAL A 89 14.11 -11.02 -0.91
CA VAL A 89 13.88 -10.46 0.41
C VAL A 89 15.21 -10.21 1.09
N VAL A 90 15.39 -8.97 1.57
CA VAL A 90 16.57 -8.54 2.32
C VAL A 90 16.27 -8.49 3.81
N SER A 91 15.12 -7.93 4.17
CA SER A 91 14.73 -7.70 5.56
C SER A 91 13.22 -7.59 5.68
N CYS A 92 12.71 -7.75 6.91
CA CYS A 92 11.29 -7.67 7.22
C CYS A 92 11.10 -6.86 8.51
N PHE A 93 10.16 -5.92 8.48
CA PHE A 93 9.59 -5.27 9.64
C PHE A 93 8.16 -5.77 9.81
N HIS A 94 7.78 -6.12 11.03
CA HIS A 94 6.42 -6.51 11.35
C HIS A 94 6.08 -6.11 12.78
N SER A 95 4.94 -5.46 12.95
CA SER A 95 4.38 -5.16 14.27
C SER A 95 2.86 -5.15 14.19
N TYR A 96 2.21 -5.71 15.20
CA TYR A 96 0.84 -5.33 15.51
C TYR A 96 0.83 -3.95 16.18
N VAL A 97 -0.32 -3.29 16.15
CA VAL A 97 -0.49 -1.92 16.66
C VAL A 97 -1.72 -1.87 17.56
N LYS A 98 -1.57 -1.21 18.71
CA LYS A 98 -2.68 -1.00 19.65
C LYS A 98 -3.52 0.21 19.23
N PRO A 99 -4.80 0.03 18.86
CA PRO A 99 -5.70 1.14 18.61
C PRO A 99 -6.03 1.88 19.91
N ILE A 100 -6.27 3.19 19.82
CA ILE A 100 -6.52 4.09 20.95
C ILE A 100 -7.94 4.68 20.96
N ILE A 101 -8.66 4.66 19.84
CA ILE A 101 -10.04 5.15 19.74
C ILE A 101 -11.03 4.00 19.86
N HIS A 102 -10.92 3.00 18.97
CA HIS A 102 -11.75 1.80 18.94
C HIS A 102 -10.93 0.62 19.45
N THR A 103 -10.68 0.61 20.76
CA THR A 103 -9.77 -0.36 21.40
C THR A 103 -10.25 -1.81 21.32
N GLN A 104 -11.55 -2.02 21.15
CA GLN A 104 -12.15 -3.34 20.99
C GLN A 104 -12.35 -3.63 19.50
N LEU A 105 -11.68 -4.69 19.01
CA LEU A 105 -11.90 -5.18 17.66
C LEU A 105 -13.31 -5.75 17.54
N THR A 106 -13.95 -5.48 16.40
CA THR A 106 -15.20 -6.15 16.05
C THR A 106 -14.93 -7.62 15.73
N GLU A 107 -15.97 -8.44 15.84
CA GLU A 107 -15.91 -9.84 15.42
C GLU A 107 -15.55 -9.93 13.93
N TYR A 108 -16.18 -9.11 13.08
CA TYR A 108 -15.87 -9.04 11.66
C TYR A 108 -14.40 -8.70 11.37
N CYS A 109 -13.81 -7.74 12.09
CA CYS A 109 -12.41 -7.38 11.90
C CYS A 109 -11.48 -8.53 12.28
N THR A 110 -11.79 -9.22 13.37
CA THR A 110 -11.04 -10.41 13.84
C THR A 110 -11.15 -11.55 12.83
N GLU A 111 -12.35 -11.84 12.32
CA GLU A 111 -12.58 -12.89 11.32
C GLU A 111 -11.91 -12.58 9.98
N LEU A 112 -11.96 -11.32 9.56
CA LEU A 112 -11.39 -10.88 8.28
C LEU A 112 -9.86 -10.96 8.30
N THR A 113 -9.24 -10.43 9.35
CA THR A 113 -7.78 -10.23 9.42
C THR A 113 -7.05 -11.36 10.14
N GLY A 114 -7.76 -12.13 10.97
CA GLY A 114 -7.15 -13.10 11.89
C GLY A 114 -6.49 -12.47 13.12
N ILE A 115 -6.51 -11.14 13.26
CA ILE A 115 -5.90 -10.42 14.38
C ILE A 115 -6.82 -10.51 15.59
N THR A 116 -6.30 -11.04 16.70
CA THR A 116 -7.06 -11.19 17.94
C THR A 116 -6.98 -9.95 18.83
N GLN A 117 -7.96 -9.81 19.73
CA GLN A 117 -7.95 -8.75 20.74
C GLN A 117 -6.69 -8.78 21.62
N ASP A 118 -6.20 -9.98 21.97
CA ASP A 118 -5.00 -10.13 22.79
C ASP A 118 -3.73 -9.66 22.06
N MET A 119 -3.65 -9.84 20.74
CA MET A 119 -2.54 -9.32 19.94
C MET A 119 -2.47 -7.79 20.03
N VAL A 120 -3.59 -7.10 19.76
CA VAL A 120 -3.59 -5.62 19.81
C VAL A 120 -3.47 -5.07 21.23
N ASN A 121 -4.01 -5.76 22.25
CA ASN A 121 -3.89 -5.34 23.64
C ASN A 121 -2.44 -5.28 24.13
N ASN A 122 -1.64 -6.24 23.69
CA ASN A 122 -0.22 -6.41 24.04
C ASN A 122 0.73 -5.72 23.07
N SER A 123 0.21 -4.94 22.12
CA SER A 123 1.01 -4.20 21.14
C SER A 123 1.34 -2.78 21.61
N PRO A 124 2.45 -2.20 21.12
CA PRO A 124 2.72 -0.77 21.27
C PRO A 124 1.74 0.12 20.48
N PRO A 125 1.57 1.39 20.86
CA PRO A 125 0.78 2.36 20.10
C PRO A 125 1.47 2.72 18.78
N PHE A 126 0.71 3.32 17.86
CA PHE A 126 1.16 3.57 16.50
C PHE A 126 2.42 4.45 16.39
N ASP A 127 2.55 5.51 17.21
CA ASP A 127 3.70 6.41 17.13
C ASP A 127 5.03 5.73 17.50
N GLU A 128 5.01 4.83 18.49
CA GLU A 128 6.16 3.99 18.81
C GLU A 128 6.48 3.02 17.66
N VAL A 129 5.48 2.32 17.12
CA VAL A 129 5.67 1.40 15.98
C VAL A 129 6.22 2.14 14.77
N PHE A 130 5.69 3.33 14.48
CA PHE A 130 6.14 4.13 13.35
C PHE A 130 7.56 4.66 13.54
N SER A 131 7.93 5.04 14.77
CA SER A 131 9.32 5.40 15.11
C SER A 131 10.26 4.21 14.87
N ASN A 132 9.89 3.01 15.32
CA ASN A 132 10.67 1.79 15.09
C ASN A 132 10.78 1.45 13.60
N PHE A 133 9.71 1.63 12.82
CA PHE A 133 9.72 1.46 11.37
C PHE A 133 10.66 2.47 10.69
N CYS A 134 10.64 3.74 11.11
CA CYS A 134 11.55 4.75 10.57
C CYS A 134 13.02 4.43 10.85
N ASN A 135 13.33 3.96 12.07
CA ASN A 135 14.67 3.51 12.44
C ASN A 135 15.11 2.33 11.56
N TRP A 136 14.26 1.30 11.46
CA TRP A 136 14.51 0.15 10.60
C TRP A 136 14.71 0.55 9.13
N HIS A 137 13.90 1.46 8.57
CA HIS A 137 14.08 1.98 7.22
C HIS A 137 15.46 2.64 7.05
N ASN A 138 15.85 3.50 7.99
CA ASN A 138 17.10 4.24 7.93
C ASN A 138 18.33 3.32 8.05
N ASP A 139 18.24 2.26 8.86
CA ASP A 139 19.31 1.26 8.99
C ASP A 139 19.57 0.49 7.69
N HIS A 140 18.57 0.41 6.81
CA HIS A 140 18.65 -0.33 5.55
C HIS A 140 18.90 0.56 4.32
N ILE A 141 19.02 1.88 4.47
CA ILE A 141 19.17 2.82 3.34
C ILE A 141 20.37 3.74 3.53
N ASN A 142 21.33 3.64 2.60
CA ASN A 142 22.31 4.70 2.41
C ASN A 142 21.72 5.78 1.49
N MET A 143 21.12 6.83 2.09
CA MET A 143 20.41 7.89 1.36
C MET A 143 21.26 8.63 0.31
N GLU A 144 22.59 8.60 0.42
CA GLU A 144 23.47 9.24 -0.56
C GLU A 144 23.65 8.42 -1.84
N LYS A 145 23.48 7.10 -1.76
CA LYS A 145 23.84 6.15 -2.82
C LYS A 145 22.65 5.38 -3.37
N GLU A 146 21.61 5.22 -2.57
CA GLU A 146 20.49 4.34 -2.85
C GLU A 146 19.20 5.12 -3.01
N LYS A 147 18.36 4.65 -3.93
CA LYS A 147 17.01 5.16 -4.11
C LYS A 147 16.03 4.09 -3.67
N SER A 148 15.17 4.41 -2.73
CA SER A 148 14.11 3.53 -2.26
C SER A 148 12.72 4.05 -2.62
N ILE A 149 11.74 3.15 -2.59
CA ILE A 149 10.34 3.50 -2.70
C ILE A 149 9.43 2.50 -1.99
N ILE A 150 8.30 2.97 -1.48
CA ILE A 150 7.23 2.14 -0.93
C ILE A 150 6.39 1.55 -2.07
N VAL A 151 5.98 0.29 -1.93
CA VAL A 151 5.08 -0.40 -2.88
C VAL A 151 3.86 -0.92 -2.12
N THR A 152 2.66 -0.63 -2.59
CA THR A 152 1.40 -1.07 -1.96
C THR A 152 0.39 -1.61 -2.98
N SER A 153 -0.64 -2.31 -2.50
CA SER A 153 -1.77 -2.78 -3.32
C SER A 153 -2.95 -1.80 -3.38
N GLY A 154 -2.65 -0.54 -3.70
CA GLY A 154 -3.66 0.48 -3.88
C GLY A 154 -3.18 1.87 -3.52
N ASN A 155 -4.12 2.78 -3.27
CA ASN A 155 -3.80 4.07 -2.68
C ASN A 155 -4.22 4.14 -1.21
N TRP A 156 -4.92 3.13 -0.70
CA TRP A 156 -5.57 3.22 0.60
C TRP A 156 -4.54 3.29 1.73
N ASP A 157 -3.49 2.46 1.70
CA ASP A 157 -2.46 2.42 2.75
C ASP A 157 -1.79 3.77 2.99
N ILE A 158 -1.13 4.32 1.98
CA ILE A 158 -0.37 5.58 2.10
C ILE A 158 -1.26 6.80 1.87
N GLY A 159 -2.12 6.76 0.85
CA GLY A 159 -2.94 7.91 0.45
C GLY A 159 -4.15 8.18 1.34
N ASN A 160 -4.49 7.26 2.24
CA ASN A 160 -5.60 7.41 3.18
C ASN A 160 -5.22 6.98 4.60
N MET A 161 -5.00 5.69 4.84
CA MET A 161 -4.91 5.08 6.17
C MET A 161 -3.76 5.67 7.00
N PHE A 162 -2.54 5.69 6.45
CA PHE A 162 -1.36 6.29 7.08
C PHE A 162 -1.58 7.76 7.43
N VAL A 163 -2.15 8.54 6.50
CA VAL A 163 -2.39 9.98 6.71
C VAL A 163 -3.43 10.21 7.81
N GLU A 164 -4.52 9.44 7.83
CA GLU A 164 -5.52 9.55 8.90
C GLU A 164 -4.97 9.08 10.25
N GLN A 165 -4.17 8.01 10.28
CA GLN A 165 -3.51 7.54 11.49
C GLN A 165 -2.56 8.60 12.06
N CYS A 166 -1.74 9.25 11.23
CA CYS A 166 -0.81 10.30 11.67
C CYS A 166 -1.55 11.48 12.32
N LYS A 167 -2.78 11.79 11.91
CA LYS A 167 -3.58 12.87 12.54
C LYS A 167 -3.98 12.58 13.97
N LEU A 168 -3.96 11.31 14.40
CA LEU A 168 -4.21 10.93 15.78
C LEU A 168 -2.99 11.20 16.69
N PHE A 169 -1.81 11.45 16.11
CA PHE A 169 -0.53 11.63 16.81
C PHE A 169 0.21 12.91 16.38
N PRO A 170 -0.44 14.09 16.36
CA PRO A 170 0.14 15.32 15.78
C PRO A 170 1.35 15.86 16.57
N SER A 171 1.53 15.45 17.83
CA SER A 171 2.65 15.87 18.68
C SER A 171 3.88 14.98 18.57
N THR A 172 3.74 13.74 18.07
CA THR A 172 4.83 12.74 18.03
C THR A 172 5.22 12.35 16.61
N ILE A 173 4.35 12.55 15.62
CA ILE A 173 4.61 12.14 14.24
C ILE A 173 4.77 13.34 13.31
N THR A 174 5.93 13.40 12.66
CA THR A 174 6.14 14.15 11.43
C THR A 174 6.26 13.15 10.28
N ILE A 175 5.45 13.31 9.23
CA ILE A 175 5.48 12.40 8.09
C ILE A 175 6.79 12.59 7.31
N PRO A 176 7.62 11.55 7.18
CA PRO A 176 8.89 11.63 6.46
C PRO A 176 8.69 11.61 4.94
N GLU A 177 9.64 12.19 4.21
CA GLU A 177 9.55 12.33 2.75
C GLU A 177 9.40 10.97 2.03
N PHE A 178 10.07 9.91 2.51
CA PHE A 178 10.00 8.59 1.89
C PHE A 178 8.59 7.96 1.95
N MET A 179 7.76 8.37 2.92
CA MET A 179 6.36 7.95 3.02
C MET A 179 5.43 8.78 2.11
N CYS A 180 5.94 9.81 1.44
CA CYS A 180 5.12 10.70 0.62
C CYS A 180 5.00 10.25 -0.83
N THR A 181 5.81 9.29 -1.30
CA THR A 181 5.80 8.83 -2.70
C THR A 181 5.81 7.30 -2.73
N TRP A 182 4.92 6.70 -3.52
CA TRP A 182 4.81 5.24 -3.57
C TRP A 182 4.42 4.72 -4.96
N ILE A 183 4.60 3.42 -5.13
CA ILE A 183 4.11 2.63 -6.25
C ILE A 183 2.82 1.94 -5.81
N ASN A 184 1.74 2.20 -6.53
CA ASN A 184 0.54 1.39 -6.48
C ASN A 184 0.67 0.28 -7.53
N ILE A 185 0.90 -0.95 -7.06
CA ILE A 185 1.16 -2.11 -7.93
C ILE A 185 -0.02 -2.40 -8.87
N LYS A 186 -1.25 -2.05 -8.49
CA LYS A 186 -2.46 -2.24 -9.32
C LYS A 186 -2.41 -1.39 -10.59
N LYS A 187 -1.80 -0.20 -10.53
CA LYS A 187 -1.59 0.64 -11.73
C LYS A 187 -0.58 -0.01 -12.67
N LEU A 188 0.56 -0.49 -12.15
CA LEU A 188 1.56 -1.19 -12.96
C LEU A 188 0.98 -2.49 -13.56
N PHE A 189 0.18 -3.20 -12.77
CA PHE A 189 -0.54 -4.38 -13.24
C PHE A 189 -1.49 -4.05 -14.40
N ALA A 190 -2.27 -2.97 -14.27
CA ALA A 190 -3.18 -2.53 -15.32
C ALA A 190 -2.44 -2.19 -16.63
N LEU A 191 -1.28 -1.53 -16.52
CA LEU A 191 -0.43 -1.22 -17.67
C LEU A 191 0.11 -2.47 -18.36
N ALA A 192 0.55 -3.47 -17.58
CA ALA A 192 1.11 -4.70 -18.11
C ALA A 192 0.05 -5.69 -18.66
N MET A 193 -1.14 -5.70 -18.04
CA MET A 193 -2.17 -6.73 -18.29
C MET A 193 -3.40 -6.18 -19.04
N GLY A 194 -3.49 -4.87 -19.25
CA GLY A 194 -4.60 -4.21 -19.95
C GLY A 194 -5.89 -4.08 -19.14
N GLN A 195 -5.90 -4.50 -17.86
CA GLN A 195 -7.07 -4.42 -16.99
C GLN A 195 -6.68 -4.05 -15.57
N TYR A 196 -7.39 -3.08 -14.99
CA TYR A 196 -7.20 -2.71 -13.59
C TYR A 196 -7.74 -3.83 -12.66
N PRO A 197 -6.92 -4.35 -11.74
CA PRO A 197 -7.32 -5.49 -10.93
C PRO A 197 -8.22 -5.08 -9.75
N LEU A 198 -9.06 -6.01 -9.30
CA LEU A 198 -9.91 -5.79 -8.13
C LEU A 198 -9.10 -5.73 -6.83
N GLY A 199 -8.07 -6.57 -6.69
CA GLY A 199 -7.19 -6.66 -5.52
C GLY A 199 -6.15 -7.77 -5.69
N ILE A 200 -5.42 -8.11 -4.63
CA ILE A 200 -4.32 -9.09 -4.63
C ILE A 200 -4.77 -10.44 -5.17
N LYS A 201 -5.87 -11.01 -4.63
CA LYS A 201 -6.45 -12.27 -5.09
C LYS A 201 -6.76 -12.30 -6.59
N ASN A 202 -7.23 -11.18 -7.15
CA ASN A 202 -7.50 -11.07 -8.58
C ASN A 202 -6.20 -11.00 -9.40
N MET A 203 -5.18 -10.27 -8.94
CA MET A 203 -3.87 -10.22 -9.60
C MET A 203 -3.23 -11.62 -9.64
N LEU A 204 -3.19 -12.32 -8.50
CA LEU A 204 -2.65 -13.68 -8.40
C LEU A 204 -3.35 -14.66 -9.35
N LYS A 205 -4.69 -14.64 -9.38
CA LYS A 205 -5.48 -15.48 -10.29
C LYS A 205 -5.15 -15.19 -11.75
N THR A 206 -5.07 -13.91 -12.12
CA THR A 206 -4.78 -13.48 -13.50
C THR A 206 -3.36 -13.86 -13.94
N THR A 207 -2.39 -13.89 -13.02
CA THR A 207 -1.01 -14.33 -13.30
C THR A 207 -0.79 -15.83 -13.09
N ASN A 208 -1.85 -16.60 -12.80
CA ASN A 208 -1.79 -18.01 -12.46
C ASN A 208 -0.77 -18.31 -11.33
N SER A 209 -0.68 -17.39 -10.36
CA SER A 209 0.21 -17.49 -9.21
C SER A 209 -0.54 -18.07 -8.02
N LYS A 210 0.13 -18.94 -7.26
CA LYS A 210 -0.42 -19.53 -6.04
C LYS A 210 -0.46 -18.46 -4.94
N GLN A 211 -1.59 -18.33 -4.27
CA GLN A 211 -1.70 -17.53 -3.05
C GLN A 211 -0.81 -18.14 -1.96
N ILE A 212 -0.05 -17.28 -1.28
CA ILE A 212 0.73 -17.62 -0.11
C ILE A 212 0.00 -17.05 1.11
N GLY A 213 -0.17 -17.88 2.15
CA GLY A 213 -0.84 -17.46 3.37
C GLY A 213 -2.30 -17.04 3.17
N ASN A 214 -2.77 -16.17 4.06
CA ASN A 214 -4.14 -15.68 4.08
C ASN A 214 -4.23 -14.25 3.51
N ILE A 215 -5.24 -13.98 2.68
CA ILE A 215 -5.55 -12.60 2.27
C ILE A 215 -6.14 -11.88 3.49
N HIS A 216 -5.80 -10.60 3.68
CA HIS A 216 -6.09 -9.77 4.86
C HIS A 216 -5.22 -10.09 6.10
N CYS A 217 -4.15 -10.86 5.91
CA CYS A 217 -3.01 -10.91 6.81
C CYS A 217 -1.93 -10.05 6.16
N GLY A 218 -1.60 -8.89 6.74
CA GLY A 218 -0.82 -7.86 6.04
C GLY A 218 0.55 -8.37 5.59
N ILE A 219 1.20 -9.21 6.40
CA ILE A 219 2.50 -9.80 6.02
C ILE A 219 2.39 -10.79 4.86
N ASP A 220 1.34 -11.61 4.83
CA ASP A 220 1.08 -12.55 3.73
C ASP A 220 0.75 -11.78 2.44
N ASP A 221 -0.01 -10.69 2.56
CA ASP A 221 -0.31 -9.80 1.45
C ASP A 221 0.93 -9.11 0.89
N CYS A 222 1.89 -8.71 1.73
CA CYS A 222 3.20 -8.24 1.28
C CYS A 222 3.94 -9.31 0.44
N VAL A 223 3.95 -10.58 0.87
CA VAL A 223 4.55 -11.69 0.12
C VAL A 223 3.86 -11.91 -1.22
N ASN A 224 2.53 -11.81 -1.26
CA ASN A 224 1.76 -11.93 -2.49
C ASN A 224 2.01 -10.73 -3.43
N ILE A 225 2.18 -9.51 -2.91
CA ILE A 225 2.57 -8.33 -3.70
C ILE A 225 3.95 -8.55 -4.33
N ILE A 226 4.93 -9.09 -3.61
CA ILE A 226 6.26 -9.43 -4.15
C ILE A 226 6.14 -10.47 -5.28
N THR A 227 5.28 -11.46 -5.11
CA THR A 227 5.00 -12.46 -6.17
C THR A 227 4.46 -11.78 -7.43
N ILE A 228 3.55 -10.81 -7.28
CA ILE A 228 3.02 -10.02 -8.38
C ILE A 228 4.11 -9.12 -9.00
N MET A 229 4.97 -8.49 -8.19
CA MET A 229 6.12 -7.72 -8.68
C MET A 229 7.02 -8.59 -9.56
N ASN A 230 7.35 -9.83 -9.15
CA ASN A 230 8.13 -10.75 -9.97
C ASN A 230 7.43 -11.09 -11.31
N GLN A 231 6.11 -11.26 -11.30
CA GLN A 231 5.34 -11.49 -12.53
C GLN A 231 5.37 -10.27 -13.47
N LEU A 232 5.31 -9.06 -12.93
CA LEU A 232 5.39 -7.84 -13.72
C LEU A 232 6.81 -7.58 -14.24
N LEU A 233 7.84 -7.88 -13.43
CA LEU A 233 9.24 -7.79 -13.83
C LEU A 233 9.54 -8.71 -15.04
N GLN A 234 9.07 -9.96 -15.01
CA GLN A 234 9.20 -10.91 -16.13
C GLN A 234 8.53 -10.42 -17.42
N ARG A 235 7.56 -9.50 -17.31
CA ARG A 235 6.89 -8.85 -18.44
C ARG A 235 7.56 -7.54 -18.87
N GLY A 236 8.74 -7.22 -18.32
CA GLY A 236 9.51 -6.03 -18.64
C GLY A 236 8.98 -4.75 -17.99
N CYS A 237 8.19 -4.86 -16.91
CA CYS A 237 7.68 -3.69 -16.19
C CYS A 237 8.82 -2.91 -15.53
N VAL A 238 8.74 -1.59 -15.59
CA VAL A 238 9.62 -0.67 -14.86
C VAL A 238 8.84 -0.12 -13.67
N PHE A 239 9.37 -0.32 -12.47
CA PHE A 239 8.71 0.03 -11.21
C PHE A 239 8.94 1.51 -10.89
N GLN A 240 8.18 2.38 -11.56
CA GLN A 240 8.20 3.83 -11.34
C GLN A 240 7.14 4.24 -10.31
N ALA A 241 7.41 5.32 -9.57
CA ALA A 241 6.43 5.96 -8.70
C ALA A 241 5.14 6.28 -9.46
N THR A 242 3.99 5.96 -8.86
CA THR A 242 2.68 6.18 -9.50
C THR A 242 1.84 7.23 -8.79
N ASN A 243 2.23 7.60 -7.56
CA ASN A 243 1.47 8.44 -6.66
C ASN A 243 2.41 9.21 -5.72
N LYS A 244 1.97 10.40 -5.30
CA LYS A 244 2.64 11.23 -4.30
C LYS A 244 1.60 12.01 -3.49
N ILE A 245 1.87 12.20 -2.19
CA ILE A 245 1.17 13.16 -1.34
C ILE A 245 1.71 14.56 -1.67
N THR A 246 0.84 15.46 -2.14
CA THR A 246 1.24 16.81 -2.60
C THR A 246 1.23 17.87 -1.51
N SER A 247 0.74 17.53 -0.31
CA SER A 247 0.67 18.43 0.85
C SER A 247 0.63 17.60 2.12
N VAL A 248 1.69 17.68 2.91
CA VAL A 248 1.83 17.08 4.23
C VAL A 248 1.58 18.17 5.26
#